data_AF-A0A940ZQU7-F1
#
_entry.id   AF-A0A940ZQU7-F1
#
_cell.length_a   1.000
_cell.length_b   1.000
_cell.length_c   1.000
_cell.angle_alpha   90.00
_cell.angle_beta   90.00
_cell.angle_gamma   90.00
#
_symmetry.space_group_name_H-M   'P 1'
#
loop_
_entity.id
_entity.type
_entity.pdbx_description
1 polymer ?
#
loop_
_entity_poly.entity_id
_entity_poly.type
_entity_poly.pdbx_seq_one_letter_code
_entity_poly.pdbx_strand_id
1 'polypeptide(L)' 'MYEEARKAGAIGGKISGAGGGGFMMIYCRFDRRHKVAERLEQLGGELIDFQFEEKGVQTWRMAK' A
#
# COMPACT_ATOMS: atom_id res chain seq x y z
N MET A 1 7.09 -5.91 -10.78
CA MET A 1 6.77 -4.98 -9.68
C MET A 1 7.21 -5.51 -8.32
N TYR A 2 6.71 -6.66 -7.84
CA TYR A 2 7.11 -7.25 -6.55
C TYR A 2 8.63 -7.50 -6.42
N GLU A 3 9.25 -8.12 -7.42
CA GLU A 3 10.70 -8.36 -7.43
C GLU A 3 11.53 -7.07 -7.36
N GLU A 4 11.06 -6.00 -7.99
CA GLU A 4 11.72 -4.70 -7.95
C GLU A 4 11.59 -4.05 -6.57
N ALA A 5 10.45 -4.22 -5.90
CA ALA A 5 10.31 -3.82 -4.49
C ALA A 5 11.28 -4.59 -3.59
N ARG A 6 11.42 -5.92 -3.79
CA ARG A 6 12.37 -6.75 -3.03
C ARG A 6 13.81 -6.27 -3.21
N LYS A 7 14.23 -6.00 -4.45
CA LYS A 7 15.55 -5.41 -4.76
C LYS A 7 15.76 -4.04 -4.12
N ALA A 8 14.73 -3.21 -4.04
CA ALA A 8 14.78 -1.89 -3.42
C ALA A 8 14.82 -1.92 -1.88
N GLY A 9 14.59 -3.08 -1.25
CA GLY A 9 14.66 -3.27 0.20
C GLY A 9 13.34 -3.64 0.88
N ALA A 10 12.33 -4.06 0.13
CA ALA A 10 11.14 -4.65 0.71
C ALA A 10 11.48 -5.98 1.38
N ILE A 11 10.91 -6.23 2.57
CA ILE A 11 10.97 -7.51 3.28
C ILE A 11 9.97 -8.49 2.64
N GLY A 12 8.81 -7.99 2.23
CA GLY A 12 7.78 -8.76 1.58
C GLY A 12 6.60 -7.89 1.19
N GLY A 13 5.53 -8.51 0.73
CA GLY A 13 4.34 -7.81 0.30
C GLY A 13 3.38 -8.73 -0.43
N LYS A 14 2.15 -8.26 -0.64
CA LYS A 14 1.11 -9.02 -1.32
C LYS A 14 0.18 -8.10 -2.09
N ILE A 15 -0.45 -8.64 -3.13
CA ILE A 15 -1.62 -8.00 -3.75
C ILE A 15 -2.81 -8.13 -2.78
N SER A 16 -3.59 -7.06 -2.68
CA SER A 16 -4.84 -7.03 -1.92
C SER A 16 -5.99 -7.63 -2.73
N GLY A 17 -6.89 -8.37 -2.09
CA GLY A 17 -8.03 -9.03 -2.74
C GLY A 17 -7.68 -10.34 -3.45
N ALA A 18 -8.41 -10.64 -4.53
CA ALA A 18 -8.30 -11.91 -5.27
C ALA A 18 -7.00 -12.05 -6.10
N GLY A 19 -6.34 -10.92 -6.42
CA GLY A 19 -5.17 -10.87 -7.30
C GLY A 19 -5.48 -10.33 -8.70
N GLY A 20 -4.45 -10.29 -9.56
CA GLY A 20 -4.57 -9.83 -10.95
C GLY A 20 -4.46 -8.30 -11.17
N GLY A 21 -4.47 -7.51 -10.09
CA GLY A 21 -4.31 -6.05 -10.18
C GLY A 21 -4.73 -5.34 -8.89
N GLY A 22 -4.92 -4.02 -8.98
CA GLY A 22 -5.34 -3.19 -7.85
C GLY A 22 -4.20 -2.83 -6.90
N PHE A 23 -4.47 -2.85 -5.60
CA PHE A 23 -3.52 -2.43 -4.57
C PHE A 23 -2.51 -3.52 -4.21
N MET A 24 -1.28 -3.11 -3.99
CA MET A 24 -0.21 -3.96 -3.45
C MET A 24 0.27 -3.37 -2.13
N MET A 25 0.22 -4.17 -1.06
CA MET A 25 0.76 -3.80 0.24
C MET A 25 2.20 -4.30 0.34
N ILE A 26 3.15 -3.41 0.57
CA ILE A 26 4.57 -3.72 0.69
C ILE A 26 5.04 -3.42 2.11
N TYR A 27 5.77 -4.37 2.70
CA TYR A 27 6.39 -4.24 4.01
C TYR A 27 7.89 -4.08 3.86
N CYS A 28 8.46 -3.04 4.47
CA CYS A 28 9.89 -2.75 4.44
C CYS A 28 10.33 -2.04 5.73
N ARG A 29 11.63 -1.96 5.96
CA ARG A 29 12.17 -1.13 7.05
C ARG A 29 11.96 0.36 6.74
N PHE A 30 11.81 1.16 7.78
CA PHE A 30 11.56 2.60 7.63
C PHE A 30 12.64 3.32 6.79
N ASP A 31 13.91 2.96 6.97
CA ASP A 31 15.05 3.51 6.21
C ASP A 31 15.02 3.16 4.71
N ARG A 32 14.16 2.22 4.29
CA ARG A 32 14.00 1.78 2.90
C ARG A 32 12.71 2.24 2.25
N ARG A 33 11.75 2.78 3.03
CA ARG A 33 10.43 3.18 2.53
C ARG A 33 10.52 4.10 1.30
N HIS A 34 11.36 5.14 1.37
CA HIS A 34 11.53 6.09 0.26
C HIS A 34 12.07 5.42 -1.02
N LYS A 35 13.07 4.54 -0.90
CA LYS A 35 13.67 3.84 -2.06
C LYS A 35 12.70 2.87 -2.69
N VAL A 36 11.93 2.15 -1.87
CA VAL A 36 10.92 1.21 -2.34
C VAL A 36 9.78 1.96 -3.03
N ALA A 37 9.30 3.06 -2.43
CA ALA A 37 8.26 3.91 -3.01
C ALA A 37 8.69 4.47 -4.38
N GLU A 38 9.84 5.15 -4.43
CA GLU A 38 10.38 5.73 -5.66
C GLU A 38 10.52 4.68 -6.77
N ARG A 39 11.04 3.49 -6.44
CA ARG A 39 11.20 2.42 -7.43
C ARG A 39 9.85 1.92 -7.96
N LEU A 40 8.83 1.86 -7.12
CA LEU A 40 7.49 1.41 -7.52
C LEU A 40 6.75 2.47 -8.34
N GLU A 41 6.94 3.75 -8.04
CA GLU A 41 6.41 4.86 -8.82
C GLU A 41 7.00 4.91 -10.23
N GLN A 42 8.32 4.71 -10.36
CA GLN A 42 9.00 4.58 -11.66
C GLN A 42 8.46 3.43 -12.53
N LEU A 43 7.85 2.41 -11.91
CA LEU A 43 7.23 1.28 -12.60
C LEU A 43 5.74 1.50 -12.90
N GLY A 44 5.23 2.72 -12.67
CA GLY A 44 3.84 3.11 -12.91
C GLY A 44 2.91 2.86 -11.73
N GLY A 45 3.44 2.57 -10.54
CA GLY A 45 2.65 2.51 -9.32
C GLY A 45 2.30 3.90 -8.79
N GLU A 46 1.23 4.00 -8.02
CA GLU A 46 0.89 5.19 -7.24
C GLU A 46 1.05 4.86 -5.75
N LEU A 47 1.75 5.72 -5.01
CA LEU A 47 1.86 5.57 -3.57
C LEU A 47 0.61 6.16 -2.91
N ILE A 48 -0.11 5.32 -2.17
CA ILE A 48 -1.27 5.74 -1.38
C ILE A 48 -0.91 5.73 0.10
N ASP A 49 -1.26 6.82 0.79
CA ASP A 49 -1.17 6.88 2.24
C ASP A 49 -2.14 5.88 2.87
N PHE A 50 -1.62 5.12 3.83
CA PHE A 50 -2.34 4.02 4.47
C PHE A 50 -2.35 4.20 5.98
N GLN A 51 -3.55 4.06 6.55
CA GLN A 51 -3.76 3.95 7.99
C GLN A 51 -4.88 2.92 8.24
N PHE A 52 -4.76 2.16 9.33
CA PHE A 52 -5.87 1.32 9.77
C PHE A 52 -7.00 2.19 10.31
N GLU A 53 -8.23 1.85 9.93
CA GLU A 53 -9.45 2.38 10.53
C GLU A 53 -10.01 1.32 11.49
N GLU A 54 -10.23 1.72 12.74
CA GLU A 54 -10.72 0.82 13.79
C GLU A 54 -12.25 0.74 13.81
N LYS A 55 -12.93 1.73 13.22
CA LYS A 55 -14.40 1.80 13.18
C LYS A 55 -14.94 1.24 11.86
N GLY A 56 -15.94 0.37 11.98
CA GLY A 56 -16.70 -0.12 10.84
C GLY A 56 -17.72 0.91 10.32
N VAL A 57 -18.82 0.42 9.75
CA VAL A 57 -19.90 1.28 9.27
C VAL A 57 -20.50 2.12 10.40
N GLN A 58 -20.67 3.42 10.14
CA GLN A 58 -21.31 4.36 11.06
C GLN A 58 -22.48 5.05 10.37
N THR A 59 -23.57 5.26 11.10
CA THR A 59 -24.74 5.99 10.61
C THR A 59 -25.05 7.15 11.55
N TRP A 60 -25.55 8.25 10.99
CA TRP A 60 -26.04 9.38 11.76
C TRP A 60 -27.33 9.90 11.13
N ARG A 61 -28.16 10.55 11.95
CA ARG A 61 -29.39 11.21 11.49
C ARG A 61 -29.22 12.70 11.71
N MET A 62 -29.36 13.46 10.63
CA MET A 62 -29.47 14.92 10.74
C MET A 62 -30.92 15.26 11.08
N ALA A 63 -31.13 16.06 12.13
CA ALA A 63 -32.44 16.64 12.40
C ALA A 63 -32.77 17.67 11.31
N LYS A 64 -34.06 17.78 10.96
CA LYS A 64 -34.55 18.77 10.01
C LYS A 64 -34.71 20.12 10.69
#